data_AF-A0A355DFB7-F1
#
_entry.id   AF-A0A355DFB7-F1
#
_cell.length_a   1.000
_cell.length_b   1.000
_cell.length_c   1.000
_cell.angle_alpha   90.00
_cell.angle_beta   90.00
_cell.angle_gamma   90.00
#
_symmetry.space_group_name_H-M   'P 1'
#
loop_
_entity.id
_entity.type
_entity.pdbx_description
1 polymer ?
#
loop_
_entity_poly.entity_id
_entity_poly.type
_entity_poly.pdbx_seq_one_letter_code
_entity_poly.pdbx_strand_id
1 'polypeptide(L)'
;MSGSTTARGGAAFAAGAPLEAVLAAVAAEIGGPAFRVDGRTVDPVDIGGSTEPAGRPVTQLGIELLGQVYENLLASDDRRRRGAFFTPPEVADGLVGEVLSADGVPMGVVVDPACGAGAFLLAAGRRLVDLEAGVPATVAGNRLFGADIDPLAVAVCRWSIAAWAGIGPDEVAGVVVGDSLRSGPSLWDDRPVGGFDAVVGNPPFLGQLRRGTARSAADREVLRSVLGDLVRPYTDAAWLFLAAGVDLLAPGGRLALIQPQSVLAARDAAPVRAHVLAAGRLAGLWFDRSGVFAGRTEVCAPIVERRSGGGPVRLLVDRQVEPAGSASAPGPGEPWGAVVAELVGIPAVGVADV
;
A
#
# COMPACT_ATOMS: atom_id res chain seq x y z
N MET A 1 26.38 0.47 -7.97
CA MET A 1 26.24 -0.28 -6.71
C MET A 1 25.03 -1.20 -6.73
N SER A 2 23.80 -0.69 -6.95
CA SER A 2 22.56 -1.49 -6.86
C SER A 2 22.56 -2.82 -7.64
N GLY A 3 22.97 -2.81 -8.91
CA GLY A 3 22.98 -4.03 -9.74
C GLY A 3 23.93 -5.13 -9.25
N SER A 4 25.05 -4.76 -8.63
CA SER A 4 26.02 -5.72 -8.08
C SER A 4 25.53 -6.32 -6.76
N THR A 5 24.98 -5.50 -5.87
CA THR A 5 24.46 -5.95 -4.57
C THR A 5 23.27 -6.89 -4.72
N THR A 6 22.31 -6.57 -5.60
CA THR A 6 21.15 -7.44 -5.88
C THR A 6 21.59 -8.80 -6.43
N ALA A 7 22.54 -8.83 -7.38
CA ALA A 7 23.05 -10.07 -7.96
C ALA A 7 23.76 -10.94 -6.90
N ARG A 8 24.57 -10.31 -6.05
CA ARG A 8 25.28 -10.98 -4.94
C ARG A 8 24.31 -11.55 -3.90
N GLY A 9 23.33 -10.76 -3.46
CA GLY A 9 22.28 -11.23 -2.56
C GLY A 9 21.48 -12.39 -3.17
N GLY A 10 21.13 -12.31 -4.45
CA GLY A 10 20.48 -13.40 -5.18
C GLY A 10 21.31 -14.67 -5.26
N ALA A 11 22.62 -14.56 -5.49
CA ALA A 11 23.53 -15.71 -5.48
C ALA A 11 23.64 -16.36 -4.10
N ALA A 12 23.74 -15.57 -3.03
CA ALA A 12 23.78 -16.07 -1.66
C ALA A 12 22.48 -16.79 -1.28
N PHE A 13 21.32 -16.20 -1.62
CA PHE A 13 20.02 -16.83 -1.42
C PHE A 13 19.88 -18.15 -2.20
N ALA A 14 20.29 -18.16 -3.47
CA ALA A 14 20.31 -19.38 -4.30
C ALA A 14 21.25 -20.47 -3.77
N ALA A 15 22.30 -20.08 -3.03
CA ALA A 15 23.20 -20.99 -2.33
C ALA A 15 22.65 -21.51 -0.98
N GLY A 16 21.43 -21.12 -0.59
CA GLY A 16 20.74 -21.59 0.61
C GLY A 16 20.87 -20.68 1.84
N ALA A 17 21.40 -19.46 1.69
CA ALA A 17 21.42 -18.49 2.78
C ALA A 17 19.97 -18.08 3.17
N PRO A 18 19.65 -17.95 4.47
CA PRO A 18 18.35 -17.45 4.91
C PRO A 18 18.06 -16.06 4.35
N LEU A 19 16.82 -15.81 3.93
CA LEU A 19 16.41 -14.53 3.33
C LEU A 19 16.68 -13.36 4.28
N GLU A 20 16.35 -13.50 5.57
CA GLU A 20 16.61 -12.45 6.57
C GLU A 20 18.10 -12.08 6.68
N ALA A 21 18.99 -13.05 6.53
CA ALA A 21 20.43 -12.83 6.66
C ALA A 21 21.02 -12.18 5.39
N VAL A 22 20.46 -12.51 4.22
CA VAL A 22 20.77 -11.79 2.96
C VAL A 22 20.30 -10.34 3.05
N LEU A 23 19.09 -10.09 3.57
CA LEU A 23 18.58 -8.73 3.77
C LEU A 23 19.44 -7.95 4.78
N ALA A 24 19.88 -8.59 5.86
CA ALA A 24 20.82 -8.00 6.81
C ALA A 24 22.16 -7.61 6.16
N ALA A 25 22.69 -8.45 5.27
CA ALA A 25 23.91 -8.15 4.52
C ALA A 25 23.74 -6.94 3.58
N VAL A 26 22.61 -6.87 2.87
CA VAL A 26 22.27 -5.73 2.01
C VAL A 26 22.10 -4.45 2.82
N ALA A 27 21.38 -4.52 3.95
CA ALA A 27 21.20 -3.41 4.87
C ALA A 27 22.56 -2.87 5.41
N ALA A 28 23.48 -3.78 5.74
CA ALA A 28 24.83 -3.44 6.17
C ALA A 28 25.67 -2.79 5.04
N GLU A 29 25.59 -3.29 3.81
CA GLU A 29 26.24 -2.64 2.65
C GLU A 29 25.70 -1.23 2.38
N ILE A 30 24.41 -0.99 2.63
CA ILE A 30 23.78 0.34 2.48
C ILE A 30 24.25 1.31 3.59
N GLY A 31 24.68 0.80 4.74
CA GLY A 31 25.12 1.60 5.89
C GLY A 31 23.99 2.13 6.78
N GLY A 32 22.81 1.50 6.71
CA GLY A 32 21.66 1.85 7.57
C GLY A 32 21.70 1.20 8.96
N PRO A 33 20.59 1.27 9.72
CA PRO A 33 20.52 0.63 11.03
C PRO A 33 20.69 -0.89 10.94
N ALA A 34 20.91 -1.56 12.07
CA ALA A 34 20.92 -3.02 12.11
C ALA A 34 19.56 -3.58 11.62
N PHE A 35 19.60 -4.63 10.80
CA PHE A 35 18.38 -5.31 10.35
C PHE A 35 17.81 -6.15 11.49
N ARG A 36 16.50 -5.99 11.79
CA ARG A 36 15.84 -6.65 12.92
C ARG A 36 14.54 -7.30 12.50
N VAL A 37 14.33 -8.53 12.97
CA VAL A 37 13.11 -9.32 12.77
C VAL A 37 12.64 -9.78 14.14
N ASP A 38 11.36 -9.55 14.47
CA ASP A 38 10.75 -9.92 15.77
C ASP A 38 11.58 -9.48 16.99
N GLY A 39 12.11 -8.25 16.94
CA GLY A 39 12.91 -7.65 18.01
C GLY A 39 14.34 -8.20 18.12
N ARG A 40 14.76 -9.14 17.26
CA ARG A 40 16.10 -9.71 17.23
C ARG A 40 16.93 -9.07 16.12
N THR A 41 18.18 -8.74 16.42
CA THR A 41 19.15 -8.36 15.37
C THR A 41 19.52 -9.59 14.57
N VAL A 42 19.51 -9.48 13.25
CA VAL A 42 19.89 -10.56 12.34
C VAL A 42 21.34 -10.36 11.90
N ASP A 43 22.15 -11.39 12.08
CA ASP A 43 23.55 -11.36 11.63
C ASP A 43 23.62 -11.47 10.10
N PRO A 44 24.41 -10.61 9.42
CA PRO A 44 24.55 -10.64 7.97
C PRO A 44 25.36 -11.85 7.52
N VAL A 45 24.96 -12.47 6.41
CA VAL A 45 25.81 -13.41 5.67
C VAL A 45 26.81 -12.64 4.79
N ASP A 46 27.95 -13.26 4.50
CA ASP A 46 28.86 -12.71 3.50
C ASP A 46 28.28 -12.89 2.09
N ILE A 47 28.01 -11.77 1.41
CA ILE A 47 27.54 -11.75 0.03
C ILE A 47 28.64 -11.35 -0.96
N GLY A 48 29.91 -11.22 -0.52
CA GLY A 48 31.05 -10.93 -1.40
C GLY A 48 31.15 -9.45 -1.82
N GLY A 49 30.78 -8.53 -0.94
CA GLY A 49 30.86 -7.09 -1.17
C GLY A 49 31.72 -6.33 -0.17
N SER A 50 32.03 -5.08 -0.51
CA SER A 50 32.68 -4.15 0.41
C SER A 50 31.65 -3.61 1.38
N THR A 51 31.84 -3.84 2.68
CA THR A 51 31.17 -3.04 3.70
C THR A 51 31.73 -1.62 3.62
N GLU A 52 30.91 -0.67 3.19
CA GLU A 52 31.24 0.74 3.31
C GLU A 52 31.29 1.10 4.81
N PRO A 53 32.23 1.96 5.24
CA PRO A 53 32.35 2.29 6.65
C PRO A 53 31.07 2.91 7.21
N ALA A 54 30.70 2.51 8.43
CA ALA A 54 29.56 3.06 9.17
C ALA A 54 29.64 4.60 9.26
N GLY A 55 28.51 5.29 9.05
CA GLY A 55 28.40 6.74 9.22
C GLY A 55 28.24 7.58 7.94
N ARG A 56 28.13 6.96 6.75
CA ARG A 56 27.63 7.67 5.55
C ARG A 56 26.10 7.84 5.63
N PRO A 57 25.54 8.97 5.18
CA PRO A 57 24.09 9.13 5.08
C PRO A 57 23.50 8.07 4.14
N VAL A 58 22.47 7.37 4.61
CA VAL A 58 21.74 6.42 3.76
C VAL A 58 21.02 7.22 2.66
N THR A 59 21.32 6.91 1.41
CA THR A 59 20.65 7.54 0.27
C THR A 59 19.28 6.92 0.04
N GLN A 60 18.35 7.67 -0.56
CA GLN A 60 17.04 7.15 -0.96
C GLN A 60 17.16 5.90 -1.86
N LEU A 61 18.11 5.91 -2.80
CA LEU A 61 18.42 4.75 -3.65
C LEU A 61 18.84 3.51 -2.84
N GLY A 62 19.53 3.71 -1.71
CA GLY A 62 19.87 2.62 -0.78
C GLY A 62 18.63 2.06 -0.08
N ILE A 63 17.72 2.92 0.37
CA ILE A 63 16.47 2.49 1.00
C ILE A 63 15.61 1.67 0.03
N GLU A 64 15.45 2.17 -1.19
CA GLU A 64 14.70 1.49 -2.25
C GLU A 64 15.33 0.15 -2.64
N LEU A 65 16.66 0.03 -2.59
CA LEU A 65 17.38 -1.20 -2.91
C LEU A 65 16.98 -2.36 -1.98
N LEU A 66 16.85 -2.13 -0.67
CA LEU A 66 16.50 -3.21 0.26
C LEU A 66 15.11 -3.77 -0.05
N GLY A 67 14.13 -2.89 -0.27
CA GLY A 67 12.78 -3.27 -0.69
C GLY A 67 12.79 -4.01 -2.03
N GLN A 68 13.58 -3.54 -3.00
CA GLN A 68 13.73 -4.21 -4.30
C GLN A 68 14.34 -5.62 -4.16
N VAL A 69 15.35 -5.79 -3.31
CA VAL A 69 15.96 -7.10 -3.07
C VAL A 69 14.95 -8.05 -2.44
N TYR A 70 14.25 -7.64 -1.37
CA TYR A 70 13.19 -8.43 -0.76
C TYR A 70 12.14 -8.89 -1.80
N GLU A 71 11.63 -7.95 -2.60
CA GLU A 71 10.63 -8.22 -3.64
C GLU A 71 11.14 -9.15 -4.75
N ASN A 72 12.41 -9.01 -5.16
CA ASN A 72 13.02 -9.82 -6.21
C ASN A 72 13.29 -11.26 -5.73
N LEU A 73 13.71 -11.44 -4.47
CA LEU A 73 13.97 -12.75 -3.89
C LEU A 73 12.67 -13.52 -3.60
N LEU A 74 11.58 -12.82 -3.26
CA LEU A 74 10.24 -13.43 -3.24
C LEU A 74 9.71 -13.79 -4.64
N ALA A 75 10.21 -13.12 -5.69
CA ALA A 75 9.74 -13.32 -7.05
C ALA A 75 10.14 -14.68 -7.67
N SER A 76 11.18 -15.34 -7.15
CA SER A 76 11.67 -16.62 -7.71
C SER A 76 10.81 -17.84 -7.34
N ASP A 77 10.05 -17.81 -6.24
CA ASP A 77 9.21 -18.97 -5.83
C ASP A 77 7.75 -18.62 -5.41
N ASP A 78 7.43 -17.39 -4.97
CA ASP A 78 6.19 -17.14 -4.20
C ASP A 78 5.22 -16.07 -4.73
N ARG A 79 5.61 -15.29 -5.75
CA ARG A 79 4.79 -14.18 -6.30
C ARG A 79 3.43 -14.60 -6.85
N ARG A 80 3.32 -15.82 -7.40
CA ARG A 80 2.05 -16.36 -7.94
C ARG A 80 1.02 -16.69 -6.86
N ARG A 81 1.45 -16.93 -5.62
CA ARG A 81 0.56 -17.34 -4.51
C ARG A 81 0.11 -16.16 -3.65
N ARG A 82 0.96 -15.14 -3.47
CA ARG A 82 0.74 -14.04 -2.52
C ARG A 82 0.23 -12.72 -3.12
N GLY A 83 0.31 -12.53 -4.44
CA GLY A 83 -0.30 -11.36 -5.11
C GLY A 83 0.34 -10.00 -4.78
N ALA A 84 1.59 -9.96 -4.35
CA ALA A 84 2.34 -8.73 -4.02
C ALA A 84 3.00 -8.10 -5.28
N PHE A 85 2.77 -6.80 -5.48
CA PHE A 85 3.26 -6.03 -6.63
C PHE A 85 4.12 -4.85 -6.19
N PHE A 86 5.27 -4.69 -6.85
CA PHE A 86 6.10 -3.51 -6.65
C PHE A 86 5.36 -2.27 -7.13
N THR A 87 5.10 -1.34 -6.21
CA THR A 87 4.57 -0.02 -6.54
C THR A 87 5.73 0.89 -6.91
N PRO A 88 5.74 1.49 -8.11
CA PRO A 88 6.76 2.47 -8.44
C PRO A 88 6.69 3.69 -7.51
N PRO A 89 7.85 4.28 -7.13
CA PRO A 89 7.89 5.41 -6.20
C PRO A 89 7.02 6.59 -6.64
N GLU A 90 7.01 6.92 -7.93
CA GLU A 90 6.28 8.09 -8.43
C GLU A 90 4.76 7.95 -8.27
N VAL A 91 4.25 6.71 -8.39
CA VAL A 91 2.83 6.41 -8.17
C VAL A 91 2.49 6.52 -6.69
N ALA A 92 3.35 5.99 -5.81
CA ALA A 92 3.16 6.08 -4.37
C ALA A 92 3.17 7.55 -3.90
N ASP A 93 4.16 8.33 -4.34
CA ASP A 93 4.29 9.76 -4.01
C ASP A 93 3.09 10.56 -4.52
N GLY A 94 2.66 10.35 -5.77
CA GLY A 94 1.51 11.06 -6.34
C GLY A 94 0.20 10.75 -5.62
N LEU A 95 -0.09 9.46 -5.36
CA LEU A 95 -1.31 9.06 -4.64
C LEU A 95 -1.31 9.55 -3.17
N VAL A 96 -0.16 9.53 -2.51
CA VAL A 96 0.02 10.13 -1.18
C VAL A 96 -0.26 11.64 -1.23
N GLY A 97 0.22 12.34 -2.26
CA GLY A 97 -0.03 13.78 -2.44
C GLY A 97 -1.51 14.15 -2.57
N GLU A 98 -2.32 13.26 -3.14
CA GLU A 98 -3.77 13.47 -3.29
C GLU A 98 -4.56 13.33 -1.98
N VAL A 99 -4.06 12.51 -1.05
CA VAL A 99 -4.72 12.29 0.25
C VAL A 99 -4.11 13.12 1.37
N LEU A 100 -2.83 13.50 1.28
CA LEU A 100 -2.14 14.41 2.19
C LEU A 100 -1.90 15.77 1.50
N SER A 101 -2.81 16.71 1.76
CA SER A 101 -2.79 18.05 1.18
C SER A 101 -2.90 19.13 2.26
N ALA A 102 -2.26 20.28 2.02
CA ALA A 102 -2.25 21.41 2.95
C ALA A 102 -3.65 22.02 3.17
N ASP A 103 -4.54 21.92 2.17
CA ASP A 103 -5.81 22.65 2.15
C ASP A 103 -6.99 21.93 2.85
N GLY A 104 -6.76 20.85 3.61
CA GLY A 104 -7.92 20.17 4.22
C GLY A 104 -7.71 18.93 5.09
N VAL A 105 -6.51 18.63 5.58
CA VAL A 105 -6.26 17.46 6.44
C VAL A 105 -5.62 17.90 7.76
N PRO A 106 -6.18 17.52 8.94
CA PRO A 106 -5.49 17.73 10.22
C PRO A 106 -4.15 16.99 10.19
N MET A 107 -3.09 17.63 10.70
CA MET A 107 -1.70 17.15 10.72
C MET A 107 -1.64 15.63 10.95
N GLY A 108 -1.30 14.88 9.88
CA GLY A 108 -1.88 13.55 9.65
C GLY A 108 -1.20 12.39 10.36
N VAL A 109 -2.01 11.48 10.88
CA VAL A 109 -1.63 10.11 11.20
C VAL A 109 -2.07 9.20 10.05
N VAL A 110 -1.13 8.44 9.50
CA VAL A 110 -1.30 7.67 8.25
C VAL A 110 -1.20 6.19 8.54
N VAL A 111 -2.06 5.39 7.91
CA VAL A 111 -1.99 3.93 7.97
C VAL A 111 -1.89 3.28 6.59
N ASP A 112 -1.07 2.24 6.47
CA ASP A 112 -1.10 1.26 5.38
C ASP A 112 -1.46 -0.12 5.93
N PRO A 113 -2.69 -0.63 5.69
CA PRO A 113 -3.15 -1.88 6.29
C PRO A 113 -2.53 -3.13 5.64
N ALA A 114 -1.75 -2.99 4.58
CA ALA A 114 -1.03 -4.07 3.89
C ALA A 114 0.34 -3.53 3.41
N CYS A 115 1.18 -3.12 4.38
CA CYS A 115 2.27 -2.18 4.12
C CYS A 115 3.42 -2.74 3.28
N GLY A 116 3.55 -4.07 3.17
CA GLY A 116 4.66 -4.71 2.48
C GLY A 116 6.00 -4.16 2.97
N ALA A 117 6.92 -3.88 2.03
CA ALA A 117 8.20 -3.24 2.30
C ALA A 117 8.14 -1.73 2.61
N GLY A 118 6.94 -1.12 2.70
CA GLY A 118 6.76 0.25 3.19
C GLY A 118 6.79 1.37 2.16
N ALA A 119 6.61 1.09 0.86
CA ALA A 119 6.70 2.11 -0.20
C ALA A 119 5.77 3.31 0.04
N PHE A 120 4.50 3.05 0.39
CA PHE A 120 3.51 4.11 0.67
C PHE A 120 3.75 4.81 2.01
N LEU A 121 4.15 4.09 3.05
CA LEU A 121 4.46 4.71 4.35
C LEU A 121 5.69 5.60 4.29
N LEU A 122 6.71 5.22 3.53
CA LEU A 122 7.89 6.05 3.31
C LEU A 122 7.54 7.31 2.50
N ALA A 123 6.71 7.17 1.45
CA ALA A 123 6.17 8.31 0.70
C ALA A 123 5.33 9.25 1.59
N ALA A 124 4.47 8.69 2.44
CA ALA A 124 3.69 9.45 3.42
C ALA A 124 4.58 10.17 4.44
N GLY A 125 5.63 9.50 4.96
CA GLY A 125 6.59 10.09 5.87
C GLY A 125 7.28 11.32 5.27
N ARG A 126 7.80 11.20 4.05
CA ARG A 126 8.38 12.34 3.30
C ARG A 126 7.37 13.46 3.13
N ARG A 127 6.16 13.14 2.67
CA ARG A 127 5.11 14.13 2.44
C ARG A 127 4.72 14.87 3.71
N LEU A 128 4.63 14.19 4.85
CA LEU A 128 4.36 14.83 6.15
C LEU A 128 5.47 15.81 6.54
N VAL A 129 6.74 15.46 6.28
CA VAL A 129 7.88 16.36 6.53
C VAL A 129 7.84 17.57 5.59
N ASP A 130 7.54 17.37 4.31
CA ASP A 130 7.40 18.46 3.31
C ASP A 130 6.24 19.41 3.65
N LEU A 131 5.22 18.91 4.34
CA LEU A 131 4.09 19.68 4.86
C LEU A 131 4.36 20.27 6.26
N GLU A 132 5.61 20.23 6.74
CA GLU A 132 6.04 20.74 8.04
C GLU A 132 5.29 20.12 9.25
N ALA A 133 4.77 18.89 9.09
CA ALA A 133 4.01 18.20 10.14
C ALA A 133 4.89 17.63 11.27
N GLY A 134 6.22 17.65 11.10
CA GLY A 134 7.21 17.22 12.07
C GLY A 134 8.56 16.92 11.43
N VAL A 135 9.57 16.68 12.27
CA VAL A 135 10.87 16.16 11.81
C VAL A 135 10.78 14.65 11.52
N PRO A 136 11.67 14.09 10.66
CA PRO A 136 11.59 12.67 10.25
C PRO A 136 11.46 11.68 11.42
N ALA A 137 12.25 11.85 12.49
CA ALA A 137 12.19 10.98 13.68
C ALA A 137 10.81 10.97 14.35
N THR A 138 10.18 12.14 14.52
CA THR A 138 8.85 12.26 15.13
C THR A 138 7.75 11.70 14.22
N VAL A 139 7.88 11.92 12.90
CA VAL A 139 6.94 11.37 11.92
C VAL A 139 7.00 9.84 11.91
N ALA A 140 8.22 9.28 11.84
CA ALA A 140 8.44 7.83 11.84
C ALA A 140 7.93 7.15 13.11
N GLY A 141 8.15 7.75 14.29
CA GLY A 141 7.75 7.14 15.56
C GLY A 141 6.26 7.21 15.85
N ASN A 142 5.59 8.32 15.45
CA ASN A 142 4.26 8.64 15.98
C ASN A 142 3.17 8.85 14.92
N ARG A 143 3.52 8.93 13.63
CA ARG A 143 2.56 9.30 12.57
C ARG A 143 2.36 8.21 11.52
N LEU A 144 3.22 7.21 11.47
CA LEU A 144 3.18 6.14 10.46
C LEU A 144 2.77 4.82 11.11
N PHE A 145 1.66 4.27 10.63
CA PHE A 145 1.10 3.01 11.09
C PHE A 145 1.06 2.04 9.92
N GLY A 146 1.40 0.78 10.16
CA GLY A 146 1.45 -0.23 9.11
C GLY A 146 1.12 -1.60 9.66
N ALA A 147 0.59 -2.46 8.81
CA ALA A 147 0.52 -3.88 9.12
C ALA A 147 0.78 -4.73 7.89
N ASP A 148 1.48 -5.84 8.08
CA ASP A 148 1.59 -6.90 7.09
C ASP A 148 1.60 -8.26 7.79
N ILE A 149 1.13 -9.30 7.10
CA ILE A 149 1.14 -10.67 7.62
C ILE A 149 2.54 -11.30 7.56
N ASP A 150 3.43 -10.79 6.72
CA ASP A 150 4.81 -11.26 6.57
C ASP A 150 5.75 -10.50 7.54
N PRO A 151 6.34 -11.19 8.55
CA PRO A 151 7.31 -10.57 9.46
C PRO A 151 8.52 -9.95 8.75
N LEU A 152 8.94 -10.50 7.61
CA LEU A 152 10.05 -9.94 6.84
C LEU A 152 9.65 -8.67 6.09
N ALA A 153 8.42 -8.57 5.58
CA ALA A 153 7.90 -7.34 5.01
C ALA A 153 7.92 -6.21 6.05
N VAL A 154 7.42 -6.50 7.26
CA VAL A 154 7.43 -5.57 8.39
C VAL A 154 8.84 -5.16 8.78
N ALA A 155 9.78 -6.11 8.85
CA ALA A 155 11.18 -5.82 9.13
C ALA A 155 11.81 -4.88 8.09
N VAL A 156 11.57 -5.12 6.80
CA VAL A 156 12.05 -4.25 5.71
C VAL A 156 11.38 -2.88 5.75
N CYS A 157 10.09 -2.80 6.04
CA CYS A 157 9.34 -1.56 6.20
C CYS A 157 9.89 -0.71 7.35
N ARG A 158 10.02 -1.30 8.55
CA ARG A 158 10.61 -0.64 9.72
C ARG A 158 12.02 -0.17 9.45
N TRP A 159 12.86 -1.01 8.85
CA TRP A 159 14.22 -0.63 8.50
C TRP A 159 14.27 0.54 7.52
N SER A 160 13.42 0.54 6.49
CA SER A 160 13.37 1.57 5.46
C SER A 160 12.96 2.93 6.03
N ILE A 161 11.93 2.94 6.88
CA ILE A 161 11.47 4.15 7.59
C ILE A 161 12.55 4.63 8.58
N ALA A 162 13.16 3.72 9.34
CA ALA A 162 14.20 4.05 10.32
C ALA A 162 15.46 4.63 9.66
N ALA A 163 15.90 4.05 8.55
CA ALA A 163 17.02 4.54 7.77
C ALA A 163 16.77 5.94 7.21
N TRP A 164 15.56 6.22 6.73
CA TRP A 164 15.15 7.56 6.29
C TRP A 164 15.12 8.57 7.44
N ALA A 165 14.59 8.16 8.59
CA ALA A 165 14.39 9.04 9.74
C ALA A 165 15.64 9.23 10.62
N GLY A 166 16.69 8.43 10.41
CA GLY A 166 17.91 8.48 11.22
C GLY A 166 17.72 7.92 12.64
N ILE A 167 16.85 6.93 12.80
CA ILE A 167 16.49 6.30 14.08
C ILE A 167 16.69 4.78 14.04
N GLY A 168 16.47 4.09 15.15
CA GLY A 168 16.45 2.63 15.22
C GLY A 168 15.13 2.02 14.70
N PRO A 169 15.15 0.79 14.12
CA PRO A 169 13.94 0.13 13.62
C PRO A 169 12.86 -0.12 14.68
N ASP A 170 13.26 -0.33 15.94
CA ASP A 170 12.32 -0.53 17.06
C ASP A 170 11.59 0.77 17.44
N GLU A 171 12.11 1.94 17.04
CA GLU A 171 11.44 3.23 17.26
C GLU A 171 10.30 3.46 16.25
N VAL A 172 10.22 2.66 15.18
CA VAL A 172 9.09 2.65 14.22
C VAL A 172 7.97 1.74 14.75
N ALA A 173 7.40 2.13 15.90
CA ALA A 173 6.50 1.30 16.69
C ALA A 173 5.14 1.04 16.00
N GLY A 174 4.66 1.97 15.16
CA GLY A 174 3.35 1.88 14.51
C GLY A 174 3.24 0.83 13.40
N VAL A 175 4.35 0.26 12.92
CA VAL A 175 4.34 -0.81 11.90
C VAL A 175 4.40 -2.16 12.61
N VAL A 176 3.43 -3.05 12.41
CA VAL A 176 3.28 -4.31 13.17
C VAL A 176 3.04 -5.52 12.27
N VAL A 177 3.31 -6.72 12.80
CA VAL A 177 2.93 -7.98 12.12
C VAL A 177 1.48 -8.32 12.46
N GLY A 178 0.61 -8.48 11.45
CA GLY A 178 -0.79 -8.81 11.68
C GLY A 178 -1.66 -8.86 10.43
N ASP A 179 -2.83 -9.49 10.55
CA ASP A 179 -3.86 -9.53 9.49
C ASP A 179 -4.91 -8.43 9.73
N SER A 180 -4.79 -7.32 9.00
CA SER A 180 -5.69 -6.17 9.12
C SER A 180 -7.14 -6.49 8.77
N LEU A 181 -7.41 -7.51 7.95
CA LEU A 181 -8.79 -7.88 7.61
C LEU A 181 -9.46 -8.70 8.72
N ARG A 182 -8.69 -9.34 9.58
CA ARG A 182 -9.21 -10.11 10.73
C ARG A 182 -9.25 -9.29 12.01
N SER A 183 -8.18 -8.54 12.26
CA SER A 183 -7.99 -7.81 13.52
C SER A 183 -8.43 -6.35 13.43
N GLY A 184 -8.45 -5.77 12.22
CA GLY A 184 -8.89 -4.40 12.01
C GLY A 184 -8.11 -3.40 12.89
N PRO A 185 -8.77 -2.40 13.49
CA PRO A 185 -8.10 -1.39 14.29
C PRO A 185 -7.35 -1.94 15.52
N SER A 186 -7.70 -3.12 16.03
CA SER A 186 -7.08 -3.67 17.25
C SER A 186 -5.63 -4.12 17.07
N LEU A 187 -5.07 -4.03 15.86
CA LEU A 187 -3.63 -4.26 15.61
C LEU A 187 -2.75 -3.16 16.19
N TRP A 188 -3.30 -1.96 16.34
CA TRP A 188 -2.55 -0.78 16.75
C TRP A 188 -3.12 -0.29 18.08
N ASP A 189 -2.40 -0.57 19.16
CA ASP A 189 -2.75 -0.15 20.51
C ASP A 189 -2.76 1.39 20.63
N ASP A 190 -1.72 2.04 20.08
CA ASP A 190 -1.53 3.49 20.10
C ASP A 190 -2.21 4.23 18.93
N ARG A 191 -3.19 3.60 18.27
CA ARG A 191 -3.89 4.25 17.15
C ARG A 191 -4.65 5.50 17.61
N PRO A 192 -4.87 6.48 16.72
CA PRO A 192 -5.71 7.61 17.04
C PRO A 192 -7.14 7.16 17.33
N VAL A 193 -7.72 7.64 18.44
CA VAL A 193 -9.09 7.29 18.88
C VAL A 193 -10.13 7.64 17.79
N GLY A 194 -9.90 8.73 17.06
CA GLY A 194 -10.79 9.20 16.00
C GLY A 194 -10.66 8.47 14.66
N GLY A 195 -9.68 7.58 14.50
CA GLY A 195 -9.28 7.01 13.21
C GLY A 195 -8.09 7.76 12.58
N PHE A 196 -7.66 7.29 11.41
CA PHE A 196 -6.50 7.82 10.69
C PHE A 196 -6.88 8.95 9.73
N ASP A 197 -6.03 9.97 9.62
CA ASP A 197 -6.25 11.08 8.70
C ASP A 197 -6.07 10.65 7.24
N ALA A 198 -5.18 9.67 7.01
CA ALA A 198 -5.04 9.06 5.71
C ALA A 198 -4.84 7.54 5.75
N VAL A 199 -5.36 6.87 4.72
CA VAL A 199 -5.13 5.44 4.46
C VAL A 199 -4.54 5.31 3.06
N VAL A 200 -3.37 4.70 2.96
CA VAL A 200 -2.62 4.55 1.69
C VAL A 200 -2.11 3.14 1.53
N GLY A 201 -1.77 2.71 0.32
CA GLY A 201 -1.21 1.37 0.14
C GLY A 201 -1.54 0.69 -1.19
N ASN A 202 -0.92 -0.47 -1.38
CA ASN A 202 -1.17 -1.39 -2.49
C ASN A 202 -1.49 -2.79 -1.95
N PRO A 203 -2.75 -3.05 -1.57
CA PRO A 203 -3.14 -4.35 -1.03
C PRO A 203 -2.98 -5.48 -2.08
N PRO A 204 -2.83 -6.74 -1.64
CA PRO A 204 -2.55 -7.86 -2.55
C PRO A 204 -3.72 -8.16 -3.50
N PHE A 205 -3.44 -8.41 -4.79
CA PHE A 205 -4.44 -8.84 -5.78
C PHE A 205 -4.42 -10.35 -5.92
N LEU A 206 -5.30 -11.02 -5.17
CA LEU A 206 -5.31 -12.49 -5.13
C LEU A 206 -6.19 -13.12 -6.21
N GLY A 207 -6.92 -12.37 -7.04
CA GLY A 207 -7.60 -12.85 -8.24
C GLY A 207 -8.15 -14.28 -8.14
N GLN A 208 -9.27 -14.47 -7.44
CA GLN A 208 -9.80 -15.79 -7.01
C GLN A 208 -9.99 -16.85 -8.12
N LEU A 209 -9.96 -16.44 -9.40
CA LEU A 209 -10.05 -17.31 -10.58
C LEU A 209 -8.70 -17.91 -11.01
N ARG A 210 -7.57 -17.49 -10.43
CA ARG A 210 -6.25 -18.07 -10.71
C ARG A 210 -6.04 -19.32 -9.84
N ARG A 211 -5.85 -20.49 -10.46
CA ARG A 211 -5.58 -21.77 -9.77
C ARG A 211 -4.48 -21.59 -8.70
N GLY A 212 -4.80 -21.88 -7.45
CA GLY A 212 -3.86 -21.83 -6.32
C GLY A 212 -3.89 -20.56 -5.44
N THR A 213 -4.76 -19.59 -5.75
CA THR A 213 -4.93 -18.33 -4.98
C THR A 213 -6.34 -18.14 -4.40
N ALA A 214 -7.25 -19.08 -4.69
CA ALA A 214 -8.58 -19.09 -4.10
C ALA A 214 -8.46 -19.25 -2.58
N ARG A 215 -9.06 -18.32 -1.82
CA ARG A 215 -9.11 -18.42 -0.36
C ARG A 215 -9.78 -19.72 0.02
N SER A 216 -9.23 -20.41 1.02
CA SER A 216 -9.86 -21.61 1.55
C SER A 216 -11.29 -21.28 2.01
N ALA A 217 -12.18 -22.28 2.01
CA ALA A 217 -13.54 -22.07 2.51
C ALA A 217 -13.53 -21.60 3.98
N ALA A 218 -12.57 -22.08 4.78
CA ALA A 218 -12.38 -21.68 6.17
C ALA A 218 -11.95 -20.21 6.31
N ASP A 219 -10.97 -19.76 5.51
CA ASP A 219 -10.55 -18.34 5.53
C ASP A 219 -11.69 -17.40 5.15
N ARG A 220 -12.53 -17.84 4.20
CA ARG A 220 -13.69 -17.06 3.77
C ARG A 220 -14.75 -16.97 4.86
N GLU A 221 -14.93 -18.02 5.65
CA GLU A 221 -15.86 -18.02 6.78
C GLU A 221 -15.38 -17.08 7.90
N VAL A 222 -14.08 -17.11 8.22
CA VAL A 222 -13.47 -16.17 9.18
C VAL A 222 -13.63 -14.72 8.69
N LEU A 223 -13.36 -14.44 7.41
CA LEU A 223 -13.56 -13.09 6.90
C LEU A 223 -15.04 -12.69 6.91
N ARG A 224 -15.96 -13.61 6.65
CA ARG A 224 -17.40 -13.33 6.70
C ARG A 224 -17.88 -13.03 8.12
N SER A 225 -17.31 -13.67 9.15
CA SER A 225 -17.67 -13.35 10.54
C SER A 225 -17.23 -11.95 10.97
N VAL A 226 -16.21 -11.39 10.31
CA VAL A 226 -15.68 -10.04 10.59
C VAL A 226 -16.30 -8.97 9.67
N LEU A 227 -16.39 -9.26 8.36
CA LEU A 227 -16.73 -8.29 7.31
C LEU A 227 -18.12 -8.50 6.70
N GLY A 228 -18.85 -9.53 7.14
CA GLY A 228 -20.24 -9.78 6.75
C GLY A 228 -20.46 -9.89 5.24
N ASP A 229 -21.45 -9.13 4.76
CA ASP A 229 -21.93 -9.18 3.36
C ASP A 229 -20.95 -8.63 2.33
N LEU A 230 -19.85 -8.02 2.77
CA LEU A 230 -18.73 -7.63 1.92
C LEU A 230 -18.03 -8.85 1.30
N VAL A 231 -18.11 -10.02 1.96
CA VAL A 231 -17.46 -11.25 1.53
C VAL A 231 -18.41 -12.11 0.68
N ARG A 232 -18.33 -11.89 -0.64
CA ARG A 232 -19.03 -12.66 -1.68
C ARG A 232 -18.11 -13.78 -2.24
N PRO A 233 -18.65 -14.73 -3.05
CA PRO A 233 -17.87 -15.86 -3.58
C PRO A 233 -16.60 -15.48 -4.35
N TYR A 234 -16.61 -14.38 -5.10
CA TYR A 234 -15.50 -13.91 -5.93
C TYR A 234 -14.92 -12.57 -5.44
N THR A 235 -15.09 -12.24 -4.16
CA THR A 235 -14.51 -11.02 -3.59
C THR A 235 -12.98 -11.09 -3.60
N ASP A 236 -12.32 -10.12 -4.24
CA ASP A 236 -10.88 -9.93 -4.17
C ASP A 236 -10.45 -9.41 -2.78
N ALA A 237 -9.25 -9.78 -2.33
CA ALA A 237 -8.69 -9.29 -1.08
C ALA A 237 -8.55 -7.76 -1.08
N ALA A 238 -8.10 -7.17 -2.19
CA ALA A 238 -7.93 -5.72 -2.30
C ALA A 238 -9.24 -4.96 -2.07
N TRP A 239 -10.38 -5.50 -2.52
CA TRP A 239 -11.68 -4.88 -2.31
C TRP A 239 -12.07 -4.86 -0.82
N LEU A 240 -11.71 -5.90 -0.06
CA LEU A 240 -11.94 -5.92 1.38
C LEU A 240 -11.04 -4.91 2.11
N PHE A 241 -9.79 -4.75 1.65
CA PHE A 241 -8.91 -3.69 2.17
C PHE A 241 -9.45 -2.29 1.84
N LEU A 242 -10.11 -2.10 0.70
CA LEU A 242 -10.79 -0.84 0.39
C LEU A 242 -11.91 -0.54 1.41
N ALA A 243 -12.77 -1.50 1.70
CA ALA A 243 -13.84 -1.33 2.70
C ALA A 243 -13.26 -1.09 4.10
N ALA A 244 -12.35 -1.95 4.56
CA ALA A 244 -11.71 -1.82 5.88
C ALA A 244 -10.92 -0.51 6.01
N GLY A 245 -10.25 -0.08 4.94
CA GLY A 245 -9.54 1.19 4.90
C GLY A 245 -10.45 2.40 5.11
N VAL A 246 -11.66 2.40 4.53
CA VAL A 246 -12.62 3.49 4.78
C VAL A 246 -13.09 3.50 6.23
N ASP A 247 -13.22 2.33 6.88
CA ASP A 247 -13.60 2.22 8.29
C ASP A 247 -12.48 2.67 9.24
N LEU A 248 -11.22 2.63 8.79
CA LEU A 248 -10.05 3.14 9.52
C LEU A 248 -9.95 4.68 9.51
N LEU A 249 -10.57 5.37 8.54
CA LEU A 249 -10.44 6.82 8.40
C LEU A 249 -11.12 7.58 9.55
N ALA A 250 -10.51 8.68 9.98
CA ALA A 250 -11.19 9.71 10.78
C ALA A 250 -12.23 10.47 9.94
N PRO A 251 -13.22 11.13 10.56
CA PRO A 251 -14.08 12.07 9.86
C PRO A 251 -13.27 13.13 9.10
N GLY A 252 -13.50 13.26 7.79
CA GLY A 252 -12.73 14.14 6.91
C GLY A 252 -11.41 13.55 6.38
N GLY A 253 -10.98 12.39 6.88
CA GLY A 253 -9.80 11.69 6.40
C GLY A 253 -9.96 11.20 4.96
N ARG A 254 -8.84 10.90 4.30
CA ARG A 254 -8.81 10.48 2.89
C ARG A 254 -8.06 9.17 2.67
N LEU A 255 -8.60 8.35 1.78
CA LEU A 255 -8.01 7.07 1.40
C LEU A 255 -7.61 7.07 -0.06
N ALA A 256 -6.46 6.45 -0.37
CA ALA A 256 -6.07 6.05 -1.72
C ALA A 256 -5.39 4.68 -1.65
N LEU A 257 -6.13 3.62 -2.01
CA LEU A 257 -5.59 2.27 -2.13
C LEU A 257 -5.59 1.84 -3.59
N ILE A 258 -4.50 1.25 -4.07
CA ILE A 258 -4.48 0.63 -5.40
C ILE A 258 -5.41 -0.58 -5.39
N GLN A 259 -6.20 -0.71 -6.45
CA GLN A 259 -7.21 -1.75 -6.64
C GLN A 259 -7.11 -2.33 -8.05
N PRO A 260 -7.45 -3.61 -8.26
CA PRO A 260 -7.71 -4.10 -9.61
C PRO A 260 -8.94 -3.36 -10.18
N GLN A 261 -8.90 -3.00 -11.47
CA GLN A 261 -9.99 -2.24 -12.13
C GLN A 261 -11.35 -2.93 -12.06
N SER A 262 -11.37 -4.25 -11.86
CA SER A 262 -12.59 -5.01 -11.62
C SER A 262 -13.43 -4.48 -10.45
N VAL A 263 -12.85 -3.74 -9.48
CA VAL A 263 -13.60 -3.08 -8.41
C VAL A 263 -14.68 -2.14 -8.97
N LEU A 264 -14.44 -1.53 -10.13
CA LEU A 264 -15.30 -0.53 -10.73
C LEU A 264 -16.65 -1.11 -11.20
N ALA A 265 -16.69 -2.38 -11.62
CA ALA A 265 -17.88 -2.94 -12.26
C ALA A 265 -18.27 -4.34 -11.80
N ALA A 266 -17.38 -5.10 -11.15
CA ALA A 266 -17.69 -6.47 -10.74
C ALA A 266 -18.91 -6.53 -9.82
N ARG A 267 -19.77 -7.53 -10.03
CA ARG A 267 -20.97 -7.80 -9.23
C ARG A 267 -20.63 -8.00 -7.75
N ASP A 268 -19.61 -8.79 -7.48
CA ASP A 268 -19.20 -9.11 -6.10
C ASP A 268 -18.47 -7.96 -5.41
N ALA A 269 -18.04 -6.94 -6.16
CA ALA A 269 -17.54 -5.68 -5.62
C ALA A 269 -18.68 -4.67 -5.29
N ALA A 270 -19.93 -4.94 -5.68
CA ALA A 270 -21.04 -4.02 -5.43
C ALA A 270 -21.27 -3.68 -3.94
N PRO A 271 -21.20 -4.64 -2.99
CA PRO A 271 -21.30 -4.33 -1.55
C PRO A 271 -20.18 -3.42 -1.06
N VAL A 272 -18.95 -3.63 -1.56
CA VAL A 272 -17.80 -2.80 -1.22
C VAL A 272 -17.98 -1.38 -1.74
N ARG A 273 -18.39 -1.20 -3.01
CA ARG A 273 -18.69 0.13 -3.56
C ARG A 273 -19.80 0.84 -2.77
N ALA A 274 -20.86 0.12 -2.40
CA ALA A 274 -21.95 0.66 -1.59
C ALA A 274 -21.48 1.08 -0.19
N HIS A 275 -20.64 0.25 0.46
CA HIS A 275 -20.05 0.57 1.77
C HIS A 275 -19.20 1.85 1.72
N VAL A 276 -18.36 1.97 0.69
CA VAL A 276 -17.52 3.17 0.47
C VAL A 276 -18.38 4.43 0.32
N LEU A 277 -19.44 4.38 -0.51
CA LEU A 277 -20.34 5.52 -0.73
C LEU A 277 -21.28 5.81 0.44
N ALA A 278 -21.53 4.84 1.32
CA ALA A 278 -22.29 5.05 2.55
C ALA A 278 -21.45 5.76 3.62
N ALA A 279 -20.15 5.45 3.68
CA ALA A 279 -19.23 6.01 4.66
C ALA A 279 -18.62 7.36 4.24
N GLY A 280 -18.60 7.68 2.95
CA GLY A 280 -18.02 8.92 2.44
C GLY A 280 -18.36 9.18 0.98
N ARG A 281 -17.53 9.97 0.30
CA ARG A 281 -17.69 10.27 -1.12
C ARG A 281 -16.46 9.84 -1.92
N LEU A 282 -16.68 9.44 -3.16
CA LEU A 282 -15.60 9.28 -4.14
C LEU A 282 -15.15 10.68 -4.61
N ALA A 283 -14.00 11.14 -4.13
CA ALA A 283 -13.47 12.48 -4.42
C ALA A 283 -12.57 12.50 -5.66
N GLY A 284 -11.97 11.37 -5.99
CA GLY A 284 -11.16 11.19 -7.18
C GLY A 284 -10.97 9.73 -7.54
N LEU A 285 -10.42 9.48 -8.71
CA LEU A 285 -10.09 8.16 -9.20
C LEU A 285 -8.83 8.26 -10.07
N TRP A 286 -7.77 7.59 -9.63
CA TRP A 286 -6.58 7.39 -10.44
C TRP A 286 -6.70 6.12 -11.29
N PHE A 287 -6.18 6.16 -12.51
CA PHE A 287 -6.25 5.06 -13.48
C PHE A 287 -4.92 4.87 -14.22
N ASP A 288 -4.34 3.67 -14.19
CA ASP A 288 -3.10 3.39 -14.94
C ASP A 288 -3.41 3.05 -16.41
N ARG A 289 -3.05 3.95 -17.34
CA ARG A 289 -3.03 3.65 -18.79
C ARG A 289 -1.62 3.39 -19.30
N SER A 290 -0.62 3.87 -18.57
CA SER A 290 0.80 3.73 -18.89
C SER A 290 1.32 2.29 -18.88
N GLY A 291 0.52 1.35 -18.36
CA GLY A 291 0.88 -0.07 -18.37
C GLY A 291 2.05 -0.36 -17.45
N VAL A 292 2.16 0.36 -16.35
CA VAL A 292 3.25 0.16 -15.40
C VAL A 292 3.10 -1.13 -14.62
N PHE A 293 1.87 -1.61 -14.55
CA PHE A 293 1.54 -2.96 -14.13
C PHE A 293 1.28 -3.90 -15.32
N ALA A 294 1.64 -3.52 -16.56
CA ALA A 294 1.34 -4.28 -17.79
C ALA A 294 1.87 -5.71 -17.75
N GLY A 295 1.07 -6.62 -18.31
CA GLY A 295 1.31 -8.06 -18.31
C GLY A 295 0.84 -8.78 -17.03
N ARG A 296 0.20 -8.08 -16.08
CA ARG A 296 -0.21 -8.64 -14.78
C ARG A 296 -1.69 -8.41 -14.45
N THR A 297 -2.10 -7.16 -14.27
CA THR A 297 -3.47 -6.71 -13.96
C THR A 297 -3.60 -5.22 -14.24
N GLU A 298 -4.73 -4.79 -14.81
CA GLU A 298 -5.06 -3.37 -14.95
C GLU A 298 -5.53 -2.80 -13.60
N VAL A 299 -4.99 -1.66 -13.20
CA VAL A 299 -5.20 -1.09 -11.85
C VAL A 299 -5.80 0.31 -11.89
N CYS A 300 -6.41 0.69 -10.77
CA CYS A 300 -6.91 2.03 -10.46
C CYS A 300 -6.72 2.30 -8.96
N ALA A 301 -6.92 3.53 -8.50
CA ALA A 301 -6.97 3.86 -7.07
C ALA A 301 -8.11 4.84 -6.80
N PRO A 302 -9.22 4.39 -6.18
CA PRO A 302 -10.27 5.29 -5.71
C PRO A 302 -9.72 6.20 -4.61
N ILE A 303 -9.95 7.51 -4.76
CA ILE A 303 -9.66 8.51 -3.72
C ILE A 303 -10.96 8.80 -2.99
N VAL A 304 -11.07 8.35 -1.75
CA VAL A 304 -12.27 8.47 -0.93
C VAL A 304 -12.04 9.52 0.14
N GLU A 305 -13.03 10.37 0.39
CA GLU A 305 -13.03 11.28 1.54
C GLU A 305 -14.15 10.86 2.49
N ARG A 306 -13.85 10.63 3.78
CA ARG A 306 -14.84 10.25 4.80
C ARG A 306 -15.66 11.46 5.24
N ARG A 307 -16.45 11.97 4.31
CA ARG A 307 -17.31 13.14 4.46
C ARG A 307 -18.55 12.95 3.59
N SER A 308 -19.72 13.29 4.14
CA SER A 308 -20.96 13.35 3.37
C SER A 308 -20.94 14.55 2.43
N GLY A 309 -21.41 14.37 1.21
CA GLY A 309 -21.53 15.46 0.24
C GLY A 309 -21.41 14.98 -1.20
N GLY A 310 -21.91 15.80 -2.12
CA GLY A 310 -21.71 15.62 -3.55
C GLY A 310 -20.49 16.36 -4.06
N GLY A 311 -20.15 16.14 -5.32
CA GLY A 311 -19.08 16.82 -6.02
C GLY A 311 -18.60 16.01 -7.20
N PRO A 312 -17.91 16.64 -8.16
CA PRO A 312 -17.29 15.90 -9.24
C PRO A 312 -16.18 14.98 -8.71
N VAL A 313 -16.01 13.83 -9.36
CA VAL A 313 -14.88 12.93 -9.16
C VAL A 313 -13.73 13.42 -10.02
N ARG A 314 -12.61 13.81 -9.41
CA ARG A 314 -11.39 14.17 -10.17
C ARG A 314 -10.78 12.93 -10.80
N LEU A 315 -10.40 13.00 -12.07
CA LEU A 315 -9.76 11.91 -12.78
C LEU A 315 -8.25 12.17 -12.84
N LEU A 316 -7.48 11.16 -12.46
CA LEU A 316 -6.01 11.19 -12.46
C LEU A 316 -5.49 10.00 -13.26
N VAL A 317 -4.33 10.13 -13.90
CA VAL A 317 -3.81 9.09 -14.79
C VAL A 317 -2.31 8.88 -14.67
N ASP A 318 -1.90 7.66 -15.02
CA ASP A 318 -0.52 7.30 -15.34
C ASP A 318 0.46 7.51 -14.18
N ARG A 319 1.76 7.34 -14.46
CA ARG A 319 2.81 7.27 -13.43
C ARG A 319 2.92 8.49 -12.54
N GLN A 320 2.70 9.66 -13.12
CA GLN A 320 2.89 10.94 -12.44
C GLN A 320 1.59 11.42 -11.76
N VAL A 321 0.52 10.59 -11.78
CA VAL A 321 -0.78 10.90 -11.15
C VAL A 321 -1.31 12.24 -11.67
N GLU A 322 -1.33 12.39 -12.99
CA GLU A 322 -1.62 13.67 -13.65
C GLU A 322 -3.14 13.92 -13.74
N PRO A 323 -3.61 15.16 -13.57
CA PRO A 323 -5.01 15.51 -13.81
C PRO A 323 -5.43 15.23 -15.25
N ALA A 324 -6.54 14.49 -15.41
CA ALA A 324 -7.12 14.12 -16.71
C ALA A 324 -8.54 14.67 -16.93
N GLY A 325 -9.15 15.26 -15.90
CA GLY A 325 -10.49 15.84 -15.99
C GLY A 325 -11.35 15.55 -14.76
N SER A 326 -12.67 15.53 -14.96
CA SER A 326 -13.62 15.20 -13.90
C SER A 326 -14.87 14.52 -14.44
N ALA A 327 -15.50 13.67 -13.64
CA ALA A 327 -16.75 13.00 -13.97
C ALA A 327 -17.80 13.20 -12.87
N SER A 328 -19.07 12.92 -13.18
CA SER A 328 -20.14 12.87 -12.17
C SER A 328 -19.88 11.75 -11.15
N ALA A 329 -20.19 12.01 -9.89
CA ALA A 329 -20.14 10.98 -8.86
C ALA A 329 -21.17 9.87 -9.15
N PRO A 330 -20.80 8.59 -8.93
CA PRO A 330 -21.72 7.47 -9.12
C PRO A 330 -22.82 7.49 -8.06
N GLY A 331 -24.03 7.12 -8.46
CA GLY A 331 -25.17 6.94 -7.56
C GLY A 331 -25.04 5.68 -6.68
N PRO A 332 -25.83 5.58 -5.61
CA PRO A 332 -25.90 4.37 -4.79
C PRO A 332 -26.26 3.13 -5.64
N GLY A 333 -25.45 2.07 -5.54
CA GLY A 333 -25.66 0.81 -6.27
C GLY A 333 -25.16 0.82 -7.72
N GLU A 334 -24.73 1.97 -8.26
CA GLU A 334 -24.19 2.05 -9.62
C GLU A 334 -22.77 1.47 -9.70
N PRO A 335 -22.40 0.84 -10.83
CA PRO A 335 -21.01 0.59 -11.17
C PRO A 335 -20.24 1.92 -11.30
N TRP A 336 -19.00 1.96 -10.83
CA TRP A 336 -18.10 3.10 -11.03
C TRP A 336 -17.46 3.11 -12.43
N GLY A 337 -17.71 2.10 -13.27
CA GLY A 337 -17.21 2.07 -14.65
C GLY A 337 -17.59 3.29 -15.48
N ALA A 338 -18.76 3.90 -15.23
CA ALA A 338 -19.20 5.12 -15.90
C ALA A 338 -18.29 6.33 -15.59
N VAL A 339 -17.66 6.37 -14.42
CA VAL A 339 -16.76 7.45 -13.97
C VAL A 339 -15.52 7.55 -14.87
N VAL A 340 -15.07 6.42 -15.44
CA VAL A 340 -13.88 6.36 -16.31
C VAL A 340 -14.23 6.22 -17.79
N ALA A 341 -15.51 6.17 -18.16
CA ALA A 341 -15.93 5.84 -19.53
C ALA A 341 -15.28 6.75 -20.58
N GLU A 342 -15.36 8.07 -20.40
CA GLU A 342 -14.73 9.03 -21.32
C GLU A 342 -13.21 8.88 -21.36
N LEU A 343 -12.60 8.58 -20.21
CA LEU A 343 -11.15 8.44 -20.06
C LEU A 343 -10.60 7.21 -20.80
N VAL A 344 -11.40 6.15 -20.94
CA VAL A 344 -11.08 4.95 -21.71
C VAL A 344 -11.64 4.98 -23.14
N GLY A 345 -12.15 6.12 -23.59
CA GLY A 345 -12.66 6.31 -24.95
C GLY A 345 -14.02 5.65 -25.23
N ILE A 346 -14.80 5.33 -24.18
CA ILE A 346 -16.17 4.86 -24.31
C ILE A 346 -17.09 6.10 -24.32
N PRO A 347 -17.84 6.36 -25.41
CA PRO A 347 -18.76 7.49 -25.48
C PRO A 347 -19.85 7.35 -24.42
N ALA A 348 -20.25 8.47 -23.80
CA ALA A 348 -21.43 8.52 -22.95
C ALA A 348 -22.66 8.18 -23.80
N VAL A 349 -23.22 6.98 -23.64
CA VAL A 349 -24.48 6.60 -24.27
C VAL A 349 -25.59 7.25 -23.46
N GLY A 350 -26.02 8.43 -23.88
CA GLY A 350 -27.28 9.00 -23.40
C GLY A 350 -28.40 8.06 -23.78
N VAL A 351 -29.00 7.39 -22.80
CA VAL A 351 -30.26 6.70 -23.01
C VAL A 351 -31.27 7.82 -23.26
N ALA A 352 -31.61 8.05 -24.53
CA ALA A 352 -32.76 8.87 -24.85
C ALA A 352 -33.97 8.19 -24.22
N ASP A 353 -34.67 8.88 -23.32
CA ASP A 353 -35.97 8.43 -22.82
C ASP A 353 -36.88 8.15 -24.03
N VAL A 354 -37.30 6.89 -24.17
CA VAL A 354 -38.33 6.44 -25.13
C VAL A 354 -39.62 6.20 -24.39
#